data_AF-A0AAV7PDJ9-F1
#
_entry.id   AF-A0AAV7PDJ9-F1
#
_cell.length_a   1.000
_cell.length_b   1.000
_cell.length_c   1.000
_cell.angle_alpha   90.00
_cell.angle_beta   90.00
_cell.angle_gamma   90.00
#
_symmetry.space_group_name_H-M   'P 1'
#
loop_
_entity.id
_entity.type
_entity.pdbx_description
1 polymer ?
#
loop_
_entity_poly.entity_id
_entity_poly.type
_entity_poly.pdbx_seq_one_letter_code
_entity_poly.pdbx_strand_id
1 'polypeptide(L)'
;MEGYEQQDLPVGGQGSQDFALAVPAQGRADPVTYLKLQGGLRVAGSELMVQAFADYFQDLYWADSSSPCTDMPKFVKDLLVPSLPFEDRASLDAENTVDELGGALAQLQPDRAPELNGFPREYWHLEWPQMGHSML
;
A
#
# COMPACT_ATOMS: atom_id res chain seq x y z
N MET A 1 -36.49 -5.12 -32.50
CA MET A 1 -36.34 -6.47 -31.93
C MET A 1 -35.20 -7.12 -32.67
N GLU A 2 -33.99 -6.92 -32.19
CA GLU A 2 -32.78 -7.53 -32.74
C GLU A 2 -32.40 -8.68 -31.81
N GLY A 3 -32.43 -9.90 -32.35
CA GLY A 3 -31.95 -11.10 -31.69
C GLY A 3 -30.44 -11.21 -31.88
N TYR A 4 -29.70 -11.29 -30.78
CA TYR A 4 -28.29 -11.64 -30.81
C TYR A 4 -28.16 -13.17 -30.81
N GLU A 5 -27.61 -13.71 -31.89
CA GLU A 5 -27.14 -15.09 -32.00
C GLU A 5 -25.99 -15.34 -31.01
N GLN A 6 -26.10 -16.42 -30.23
CA GLN A 6 -25.02 -16.94 -29.40
C GLN A 6 -23.93 -17.53 -30.31
N GLN A 7 -22.73 -16.96 -30.24
CA GLN A 7 -21.53 -17.59 -30.82
C GLN A 7 -20.99 -18.63 -29.84
N ASP A 8 -20.91 -19.89 -30.28
CA ASP A 8 -20.24 -20.97 -29.56
C ASP A 8 -18.74 -20.71 -29.47
N LEU A 9 -18.22 -20.67 -28.24
CA LEU A 9 -16.78 -20.59 -27.97
C LEU A 9 -16.12 -21.97 -28.22
N PRO A 10 -14.88 -22.00 -28.75
CA PRO A 10 -14.21 -23.23 -29.13
C PRO A 10 -13.93 -24.12 -27.91
N VAL A 11 -14.28 -25.40 -28.07
CA VAL A 11 -13.98 -26.50 -27.14
C VAL A 11 -12.47 -26.56 -26.88
N GLY A 12 -12.09 -26.38 -25.61
CA GLY A 12 -10.70 -26.42 -25.16
C GLY A 12 -10.00 -27.71 -25.60
N GLY A 13 -8.85 -27.55 -26.24
CA GLY A 13 -8.04 -28.65 -26.76
C GLY A 13 -7.48 -29.58 -25.68
N GLN A 14 -7.14 -30.80 -26.10
CA GLN A 14 -6.68 -31.91 -25.26
C GLN A 14 -5.44 -31.62 -24.38
N GLY A 15 -4.75 -30.48 -24.56
CA GLY A 15 -3.66 -30.04 -23.68
C GLY A 15 -4.11 -29.53 -22.30
N SER A 16 -5.42 -29.38 -22.04
CA SER A 16 -5.92 -28.94 -20.73
C SER A 16 -6.14 -30.09 -19.73
N GLN A 17 -5.95 -31.34 -20.12
CA GLN A 17 -6.10 -32.49 -19.22
C GLN A 17 -4.85 -32.76 -18.38
N ASP A 18 -3.67 -32.39 -18.87
CA ASP A 18 -2.41 -32.65 -18.15
C ASP A 18 -2.17 -31.67 -16.99
N PHE A 19 -2.80 -30.49 -17.01
CA PHE A 19 -2.80 -29.56 -15.88
C PHE A 19 -3.84 -29.90 -14.80
N ALA A 20 -4.79 -30.79 -15.09
CA ALA A 20 -5.81 -31.18 -14.13
C ALA A 20 -5.33 -32.24 -13.11
N LEU A 21 -4.16 -32.86 -13.33
CA LEU A 21 -3.65 -33.95 -12.49
C LEU A 21 -2.65 -33.51 -11.41
N ALA A 22 -2.29 -32.22 -11.35
CA ALA A 22 -1.32 -31.70 -10.37
C ALA A 22 -1.88 -30.58 -9.47
N VAL A 23 -3.17 -30.28 -9.56
CA VAL A 23 -3.85 -29.46 -8.56
C VAL A 23 -4.53 -30.43 -7.59
N PRO A 24 -4.01 -30.67 -6.37
CA PRO A 24 -4.80 -31.35 -5.37
C PRO A 24 -6.11 -30.58 -5.28
N ALA A 25 -7.25 -31.27 -5.38
CA ALA A 25 -8.57 -30.66 -5.26
C ALA A 25 -8.61 -29.86 -3.95
N GLN A 26 -8.26 -28.58 -4.03
CA GLN A 26 -8.24 -27.69 -2.89
C GLN A 26 -9.67 -27.67 -2.41
N GLY A 27 -9.81 -28.03 -1.13
CA GLY A 27 -11.05 -28.48 -0.52
C GLY A 27 -12.26 -27.73 -1.05
N ARG A 28 -13.28 -28.48 -1.43
CA ARG A 28 -14.61 -27.95 -1.73
C ARG A 28 -14.96 -27.04 -0.56
N ALA A 29 -14.87 -25.73 -0.75
CA ALA A 29 -15.14 -24.77 0.30
C ALA A 29 -16.58 -25.03 0.74
N ASP A 30 -16.77 -25.31 2.03
CA ASP A 30 -18.10 -25.55 2.57
C ASP A 30 -18.99 -24.35 2.19
N PRO A 31 -20.17 -24.58 1.58
CA PRO A 31 -21.00 -23.49 1.14
C PRO A 31 -21.39 -22.64 2.35
N VAL A 32 -21.22 -21.31 2.21
CA VAL A 32 -21.63 -20.36 3.25
C VAL A 32 -23.11 -20.58 3.53
N THR A 33 -23.39 -21.10 4.72
CA THR A 33 -24.75 -21.54 5.09
C THR A 33 -25.55 -20.41 5.75
N TYR A 34 -24.85 -19.46 6.37
CA TYR A 34 -25.45 -18.31 7.02
C TYR A 34 -24.43 -17.16 7.20
N LEU A 35 -24.95 -15.94 7.32
CA LEU A 35 -24.22 -14.75 7.73
C LEU A 35 -24.59 -14.35 9.16
N LYS A 36 -23.65 -13.75 9.89
CA LYS A 36 -23.91 -13.13 11.20
C LYS A 36 -23.74 -11.62 11.07
N LEU A 37 -24.82 -10.88 11.27
CA LEU A 37 -24.85 -9.42 11.15
C LEU A 37 -24.41 -8.73 12.45
N GLN A 38 -24.12 -7.42 12.37
CA GLN A 38 -23.89 -6.60 13.55
C GLN A 38 -25.15 -6.58 14.42
N GLY A 39 -25.02 -6.97 15.69
CA GLY A 39 -26.15 -7.25 16.60
C GLY A 39 -26.42 -8.74 16.85
N GLY A 40 -25.69 -9.65 16.18
CA GLY A 40 -25.73 -11.09 16.47
C GLY A 40 -26.85 -11.86 15.77
N LEU A 41 -27.65 -11.21 14.93
CA LEU A 41 -28.66 -11.84 14.08
C LEU A 41 -28.00 -12.77 13.05
N ARG A 42 -28.62 -13.92 12.80
CA ARG A 42 -28.18 -14.88 11.78
C ARG A 42 -29.14 -14.88 10.61
N VAL A 43 -28.61 -14.74 9.40
CA VAL A 43 -29.38 -14.75 8.15
C VAL A 43 -28.95 -15.95 7.33
N ALA A 44 -29.92 -16.77 6.90
CA ALA A 44 -29.70 -17.94 6.07
C ALA A 44 -30.63 -17.88 4.84
N GLY A 45 -30.17 -18.41 3.71
CA GLY A 45 -30.87 -18.33 2.43
C GLY A 45 -30.19 -17.38 1.45
N SER A 46 -29.95 -17.86 0.23
CA SER A 46 -29.11 -17.18 -0.77
C SER A 46 -29.53 -15.74 -1.03
N GLU A 47 -30.82 -15.50 -1.24
CA GLU A 47 -31.36 -14.16 -1.53
C GLU A 47 -31.16 -13.18 -0.37
N LEU A 48 -31.41 -13.63 0.86
CA LEU A 48 -31.24 -12.80 2.06
C LEU A 48 -29.76 -12.52 2.35
N MET A 49 -28.88 -13.48 2.05
CA MET A 49 -27.42 -13.27 2.17
C MET A 49 -26.91 -12.26 1.13
N VAL A 50 -27.39 -12.33 -0.11
CA VAL A 50 -27.05 -11.34 -1.15
C VAL A 50 -27.52 -9.95 -0.75
N GLN A 51 -28.75 -9.82 -0.24
CA GLN A 51 -29.26 -8.53 0.24
C GLN A 51 -28.42 -7.99 1.39
N ALA A 52 -28.07 -8.83 2.37
CA ALA A 52 -27.24 -8.42 3.50
C ALA A 52 -25.85 -7.92 3.07
N PHE A 53 -25.24 -8.52 2.04
CA PHE A 53 -24.00 -8.01 1.46
C PHE A 53 -24.22 -6.67 0.75
N ALA A 54 -25.30 -6.55 -0.04
CA ALA A 54 -25.63 -5.32 -0.74
C ALA A 54 -25.82 -4.16 0.24
N ASP A 55 -26.60 -4.37 1.31
CA ASP A 55 -26.84 -3.39 2.36
C ASP A 55 -25.53 -2.97 3.04
N TYR A 56 -24.70 -3.96 3.42
CA TYR A 56 -23.41 -3.69 4.07
C TYR A 56 -22.47 -2.84 3.21
N PHE A 57 -22.33 -3.19 1.93
CA PHE A 57 -21.44 -2.45 1.04
C PHE A 57 -22.04 -1.12 0.60
N GLN A 58 -23.38 -1.05 0.49
CA GLN A 58 -24.05 0.23 0.29
C GLN A 58 -23.71 1.16 1.43
N ASP A 59 -23.89 0.76 2.69
CA ASP A 59 -23.55 1.58 3.86
C ASP A 59 -22.04 1.91 3.91
N LEU A 60 -21.17 0.94 3.61
CA LEU A 60 -19.72 1.15 3.65
C LEU A 60 -19.21 2.17 2.63
N TYR A 61 -19.81 2.16 1.43
CA TYR A 61 -19.41 3.03 0.31
C TYR A 61 -20.36 4.21 0.11
N TRP A 62 -21.38 4.36 0.95
CA TRP A 62 -22.22 5.55 0.93
C TRP A 62 -21.44 6.73 1.48
N ALA A 63 -21.29 7.77 0.67
CA ALA A 63 -20.73 9.03 1.14
C ALA A 63 -21.87 9.94 1.61
N ASP A 64 -21.88 10.32 2.90
CA ASP A 64 -22.82 11.31 3.46
C ASP A 64 -22.74 12.67 2.76
N SER A 65 -21.59 12.95 2.15
CA SER A 65 -21.33 14.12 1.34
C SER A 65 -20.64 13.73 0.05
N SER A 66 -21.32 13.92 -1.06
CA SER A 66 -20.72 13.91 -2.39
C SER A 66 -20.49 15.34 -2.82
N SER A 67 -19.23 15.74 -2.95
CA SER A 67 -18.89 17.00 -3.62
C SER A 67 -18.70 16.71 -5.10
N PRO A 68 -19.31 17.50 -6.00
CA PRO A 68 -19.08 17.32 -7.42
C PRO A 68 -17.60 17.52 -7.74
N CYS A 69 -17.08 16.73 -8.69
CA CYS A 69 -15.68 16.80 -9.13
C CYS A 69 -15.28 18.21 -9.60
N THR A 70 -16.25 19.03 -10.00
CA THR A 70 -16.08 20.45 -10.34
C THR A 70 -15.53 21.31 -9.20
N ASP A 71 -15.66 20.87 -7.94
CA ASP A 71 -15.18 21.60 -6.76
C ASP A 71 -13.74 21.22 -6.39
N MET A 72 -13.19 20.15 -6.97
CA MET A 72 -11.83 19.69 -6.72
C MET A 72 -10.77 20.74 -7.12
N PRO A 73 -10.87 21.46 -8.25
CA PRO A 73 -9.94 22.55 -8.56
C PRO A 73 -9.97 23.69 -7.52
N LYS A 74 -11.14 23.99 -6.96
CA LYS A 74 -11.30 25.00 -5.92
C LYS A 74 -10.66 24.52 -4.60
N PHE A 75 -10.92 23.28 -4.22
CA PHE A 75 -10.30 22.65 -3.05
C PHE A 75 -8.76 22.64 -3.14
N VAL A 76 -8.20 22.26 -4.28
CA VAL A 76 -6.73 22.26 -4.48
C VAL A 76 -6.16 23.68 -4.42
N LYS A 77 -6.88 24.67 -4.96
CA LYS A 77 -6.46 26.08 -4.88
C LYS A 77 -6.48 26.62 -3.45
N ASP A 78 -7.46 26.21 -2.66
CA ASP A 78 -7.63 26.64 -1.27
C ASP A 78 -6.72 25.84 -0.30
N LEU A 79 -5.99 24.85 -0.79
CA LEU A 79 -5.04 24.08 -0.01
C LEU A 79 -3.83 24.96 0.34
N LEU A 80 -3.69 25.30 1.63
CA LEU A 80 -2.49 25.94 2.15
C LEU A 80 -1.37 24.91 2.21
N VAL A 81 -0.62 24.76 1.13
CA VAL A 81 0.60 23.96 1.11
C VAL A 81 1.69 24.75 1.84
N PRO A 82 2.23 24.24 2.97
CA PRO A 82 3.37 24.87 3.62
C PRO A 82 4.53 24.95 2.64
N SER A 83 4.93 26.17 2.27
CA SER A 83 6.13 26.40 1.48
C SER A 83 7.26 26.82 2.41
N LEU A 84 8.42 26.19 2.27
CA LEU A 84 9.63 26.66 2.94
C LEU A 84 10.08 27.98 2.31
N PRO A 85 10.52 28.97 3.10
CA PRO A 85 11.16 30.15 2.55
C PRO A 85 12.43 29.75 1.79
N PHE A 86 12.86 30.59 0.84
CA PHE A 86 13.99 30.28 -0.04
C PHE A 86 15.28 29.98 0.74
N GLU A 87 15.52 30.68 1.85
CA GLU A 87 16.72 30.49 2.68
C GLU A 87 16.76 29.11 3.33
N ASP A 88 15.64 28.65 3.90
CA ASP A 88 15.53 27.31 4.49
C ASP A 88 15.68 26.22 3.42
N ARG A 89 15.14 26.46 2.23
CA ARG A 89 15.28 25.53 1.11
C ARG A 89 16.73 25.45 0.63
N ALA A 90 17.40 26.59 0.47
CA ALA A 90 18.80 26.65 0.06
C ALA A 90 19.71 25.96 1.09
N SER A 91 19.39 26.08 2.38
CA SER A 91 20.12 25.38 3.45
C SER A 91 19.91 23.87 3.42
N LEU A 92 18.71 23.38 3.08
CA LEU A 92 18.42 21.94 3.00
C LEU A 92 18.96 21.30 1.72
N ASP A 93 19.05 22.08 0.64
CA ASP A 93 19.60 21.65 -0.64
C ASP A 93 21.15 21.74 -0.66
N ALA A 94 21.77 22.29 0.39
CA ALA A 94 23.23 22.38 0.50
C ALA A 94 23.87 20.99 0.69
N GLU A 95 25.07 20.83 0.14
CA GLU A 95 25.87 19.62 0.38
C GLU A 95 26.23 19.51 1.86
N ASN A 96 26.08 18.30 2.43
CA ASN A 96 26.48 18.05 3.81
C ASN A 96 27.99 18.26 3.95
N THR A 97 28.41 18.91 5.02
CA THR A 97 29.82 19.07 5.36
C THR A 97 30.37 17.85 6.09
N VAL A 98 31.69 17.66 6.03
CA VAL A 98 32.40 16.59 6.77
C VAL A 98 32.12 16.68 8.27
N ASP A 99 32.03 17.91 8.80
CA ASP A 99 31.77 18.17 10.21
C ASP A 99 30.33 17.82 10.61
N GLU A 100 29.34 18.13 9.76
CA GLU A 100 27.93 17.79 10.01
C GLU A 100 27.73 16.27 10.07
N LEU A 101 28.32 15.54 9.13
CA LEU A 101 28.25 14.08 9.11
C LEU A 101 29.01 13.47 10.29
N GLY A 102 30.16 14.02 10.66
CA GLY A 102 30.90 13.60 11.85
C GLY A 102 30.11 13.82 13.15
N GLY A 103 29.41 14.96 13.24
CA GLY A 103 28.50 15.26 14.34
C GLY A 103 27.32 14.30 14.40
N ALA A 104 26.75 13.91 13.26
CA ALA A 104 25.68 12.92 13.19
C ALA A 104 26.16 11.51 13.64
N LEU A 105 27.36 11.10 13.25
CA LEU A 105 27.97 9.83 13.69
C LEU A 105 28.19 9.77 15.21
N ALA A 106 28.49 10.92 15.84
CA ALA A 106 28.62 11.03 17.30
C ALA A 106 27.29 10.86 18.05
N GLN A 107 26.16 11.14 17.41
CA GLN A 107 24.83 11.01 18.01
C GLN A 107 24.25 9.60 17.91
N LEU A 108 24.86 8.70 17.13
CA LEU A 108 24.41 7.31 17.03
C LEU A 108 24.53 6.61 18.39
N GLN A 109 23.53 5.79 18.75
CA GLN A 109 23.62 4.99 19.97
C GLN A 109 24.72 3.92 19.84
N PRO A 110 25.34 3.46 20.94
CA PRO A 110 26.47 2.53 20.90
C PRO A 110 26.17 1.19 20.21
N ASP A 111 24.91 0.79 20.18
CA ASP A 111 24.43 -0.44 19.54
C ASP A 111 23.98 -0.24 18.08
N ARG A 112 24.16 0.95 17.52
CA ARG A 112 23.76 1.27 16.15
C ARG A 112 24.95 1.53 15.26
N ALA A 113 24.97 0.84 14.12
CA ALA A 113 25.89 1.11 13.03
C ALA A 113 25.23 2.09 12.02
N PRO A 114 25.99 3.02 11.43
CA PRO A 114 25.51 3.88 10.36
C PRO A 114 25.20 3.09 9.08
N GLU A 115 25.82 1.93 8.89
CA GLU A 115 25.65 1.07 7.72
C GLU A 115 25.31 -0.38 8.10
N LEU A 116 24.72 -1.14 7.17
CA LEU A 116 24.46 -2.58 7.30
C LEU A 116 25.71 -3.43 7.08
N ASN A 117 26.90 -2.82 7.05
CA ASN A 117 28.17 -3.50 6.82
C ASN A 117 28.71 -4.22 8.07
N GLY A 118 28.05 -4.04 9.22
CA GLY A 118 28.38 -4.71 10.47
C GLY A 118 29.55 -4.07 11.25
N PHE A 119 30.11 -2.96 10.79
CA PHE A 119 31.11 -2.23 11.56
C PHE A 119 30.46 -1.44 12.71
N PRO A 120 31.02 -1.51 13.92
CA PRO A 120 30.47 -0.82 15.09
C PRO A 120 30.68 0.69 14.97
N ARG A 121 29.94 1.48 15.76
CA ARG A 121 30.03 2.95 15.75
C ARG A 121 31.46 3.45 15.95
N GLU A 122 32.22 2.79 16.82
CA GLU A 122 33.59 3.13 17.18
C GLU A 122 34.55 3.09 15.99
N TYR A 123 34.31 2.19 15.03
CA TYR A 123 35.07 2.13 13.80
C TYR A 123 34.93 3.45 13.04
N TRP A 124 33.70 3.93 12.87
CA TRP A 124 33.42 5.17 12.17
C TRP A 124 33.94 6.41 12.91
N HIS A 125 34.00 6.39 14.24
CA HIS A 125 34.64 7.45 15.02
C HIS A 125 36.13 7.60 14.73
N LEU A 126 36.81 6.49 14.42
CA LEU A 126 38.25 6.47 14.13
C LEU A 126 38.54 6.78 12.65
N GLU A 127 37.70 6.26 11.75
CA GLU A 127 37.94 6.33 10.31
C GLU A 127 37.31 7.55 9.64
N TRP A 128 36.21 8.11 10.18
CA TRP A 128 35.54 9.28 9.59
C TRP A 128 36.47 10.48 9.36
N PRO A 129 37.38 10.86 10.28
CA PRO A 129 38.33 11.94 10.05
C PRO A 129 39.27 11.71 8.85
N GLN A 130 39.50 10.45 8.48
CA GLN A 130 40.38 10.07 7.37
C GLN A 130 39.60 9.92 6.06
N MET A 131 38.39 9.35 6.13
CA MET A 131 37.57 9.02 4.95
C MET A 131 36.60 10.12 4.55
N GLY A 132 36.10 10.93 5.48
CA GLY A 132 35.02 11.89 5.25
C GLY A 132 35.34 12.91 4.16
N HIS A 133 36.60 13.37 4.08
CA HIS A 133 37.06 14.27 3.02
C HIS A 133 37.15 13.64 1.62
N SER A 134 37.11 12.31 1.53
CA SER A 134 37.16 11.58 0.25
C SER A 134 35.77 11.12 -0.22
N MET A 135 34.76 11.24 0.64
CA MET A 135 33.38 10.74 0.41
C MET A 135 32.38 11.85 0.07
N LEU A 136 32.73 13.11 0.32
CA LEU A 136 32.00 14.32 -0.05
C LEU A 136 32.76 15.04 -1.17
#